data_AF-A0A1Q3JXJ9-F1
#
_entry.id   AF-A0A1Q3JXJ9-F1
#
_cell.length_a   1.000
_cell.length_b   1.000
_cell.length_c   1.000
_cell.angle_alpha   90.00
_cell.angle_beta   90.00
_cell.angle_gamma   90.00
#
_symmetry.space_group_name_H-M   'P 1'
#
loop_
_entity.id
_entity.type
_entity.pdbx_description
1 polymer ?
#
loop_
_entity_poly.entity_id
_entity_poly.type
_entity_poly.pdbx_seq_one_letter_code
_entity_poly.pdbx_strand_id
1 'polypeptide(L)'
;MAQALAEVPDNQILRSFAPQRYPLPPGSRLLFELERLIYGFRGLGAMDRTESELLSLPPLQGGHADVVIDLSGEEVSPTAQRVLRPFFNGVPSEIGIMAALANDQPLLVELHDTERPSNPWTAHPASQDREVFSASLDAVLSCATALILKALHHEDGPIDADGASHAKPKRRSFGPRSAVGFATATFASKAARLLNKMSQGDRCWAIGWRFDHTASLLDKREAAFHVLSGGTSSYLADPFPFRHDGKDFIFVEEYLYSKNRGCISVVALDQNGAASPPRIVLEEPHHLSYPFVFAHGGQIWMIPESGAARHVALYRAVEFPYRWALESYLIQGIEGYDATPLQHRGGFSFFVSPRLWKSSSWDLLDLYHADNLTSAWTRHAAGPTLIDARFSRPAGAVIERNGHYLRPAQDCSRSYGGAVTFCRIDAIGRSEFAQTPMGRIESGSFGCHTYNRHAGLETIDVFGQVRGVRKTKVSYIPLRPDTRSPTTIDDKADLSEELGIRLAARS
;
A
#
# COMPACT_ATOMS: atom_id res chain seq x y z
N MET A 1 14.05 5.91 -13.11
CA MET A 1 13.27 6.76 -14.04
C MET A 1 13.70 6.61 -15.49
N ALA A 2 14.90 7.06 -15.90
CA ALA A 2 15.34 6.99 -17.31
C ALA A 2 15.24 5.57 -17.90
N GLN A 3 15.67 4.55 -17.18
CA GLN A 3 15.52 3.15 -17.61
C GLN A 3 14.05 2.77 -17.86
N ALA A 4 13.13 3.13 -16.96
CA ALA A 4 11.71 2.84 -17.11
C ALA A 4 11.07 3.60 -18.28
N LEU A 5 11.51 4.83 -18.55
CA LEU A 5 11.07 5.58 -19.73
C LEU A 5 11.57 4.94 -21.04
N ALA A 6 12.73 4.28 -21.00
CA ALA A 6 13.35 3.65 -22.17
C ALA A 6 12.69 2.30 -22.52
N GLU A 7 11.93 1.71 -21.59
CA GLU A 7 11.13 0.51 -21.82
C GLU A 7 9.90 0.78 -22.69
N VAL A 8 9.46 2.04 -22.78
CA VAL A 8 8.36 2.45 -23.65
C VAL A 8 8.91 2.63 -25.08
N PRO A 9 8.36 1.92 -26.08
CA PRO A 9 8.79 2.06 -27.47
C PRO A 9 8.71 3.51 -27.96
N ASP A 10 9.61 3.87 -28.87
CA ASP A 10 9.68 5.20 -29.52
C ASP A 10 10.05 6.39 -28.61
N ASN A 11 10.22 6.19 -27.30
CA ASN A 11 10.70 7.24 -26.40
C ASN A 11 12.18 7.59 -26.67
N GLN A 12 12.43 8.85 -27.04
CA GLN A 12 13.77 9.43 -27.04
C GLN A 12 14.04 10.19 -25.73
N ILE A 13 14.99 9.71 -24.93
CA ILE A 13 15.33 10.33 -23.65
C ILE A 13 16.55 11.23 -23.82
N LEU A 14 16.35 12.52 -23.59
CA LEU A 14 17.40 13.55 -23.62
C LEU A 14 17.70 14.05 -22.20
N ARG A 15 18.91 14.53 -21.94
CA ARG A 15 19.30 15.12 -20.64
C ARG A 15 19.72 16.59 -20.73
N SER A 16 19.47 17.34 -19.67
CA SER A 16 20.09 18.65 -19.43
C SER A 16 20.44 18.77 -17.95
N PHE A 17 21.54 19.47 -17.64
CA PHE A 17 21.95 19.73 -16.26
C PHE A 17 21.63 21.17 -15.88
N ALA A 18 21.20 21.35 -14.62
CA ALA A 18 20.94 22.65 -14.02
C ALA A 18 21.79 22.83 -12.74
N PRO A 19 22.07 24.06 -12.31
CA PRO A 19 22.74 24.33 -11.05
C PRO A 19 21.97 23.74 -9.86
N GLN A 20 22.69 23.13 -8.91
CA GLN A 20 22.07 22.59 -7.70
C GLN A 20 21.54 23.72 -6.80
N ARG A 21 20.22 23.86 -6.70
CA ARG A 21 19.54 24.90 -5.89
C ARG A 21 19.34 24.50 -4.43
N TYR A 22 19.10 23.22 -4.17
CA TYR A 22 18.78 22.67 -2.86
C TYR A 22 19.77 21.56 -2.48
N PRO A 23 21.02 21.90 -2.12
CA PRO A 23 21.97 20.89 -1.68
C PRO A 23 21.50 20.25 -0.38
N LEU A 24 21.79 18.96 -0.22
CA LEU A 24 21.55 18.29 1.05
C LEU A 24 22.43 18.89 2.15
N PRO A 25 22.00 18.85 3.42
CA PRO A 25 22.75 19.50 4.49
C PRO A 25 24.13 18.85 4.68
N PRO A 26 25.14 19.62 5.12
CA PRO A 26 26.46 19.09 5.45
C PRO A 26 26.36 17.92 6.45
N GLY A 27 27.06 16.81 6.17
CA GLY A 27 27.06 15.60 7.01
C GLY A 27 25.99 14.55 6.67
N SER A 28 25.03 14.86 5.79
CA SER A 28 24.04 13.89 5.29
C SER A 28 24.70 12.64 4.71
N ARG A 29 25.75 12.81 3.90
CA ARG A 29 26.54 11.71 3.33
C ARG A 29 27.10 10.76 4.40
N LEU A 30 27.69 11.30 5.48
CA LEU A 30 28.23 10.49 6.57
C LEU A 30 27.11 9.70 7.28
N LEU A 31 25.95 10.33 7.49
CA LEU A 31 24.79 9.62 8.03
C LEU A 31 24.38 8.46 7.13
N PHE A 32 24.29 8.67 5.82
CA PHE A 32 23.88 7.61 4.89
C PHE A 32 24.89 6.47 4.82
N GLU A 33 26.18 6.78 4.85
CA GLU A 33 27.25 5.76 4.94
C GLU A 33 27.14 4.97 6.25
N LEU A 34 26.82 5.63 7.37
CA LEU A 34 26.59 4.98 8.67
C LEU A 34 25.34 4.10 8.67
N GLU A 35 24.21 4.58 8.12
CA GLU A 35 22.98 3.79 7.95
C GLU A 35 23.24 2.56 7.10
N ARG A 36 23.93 2.73 5.97
CA ARG A 36 24.30 1.63 5.07
C ARG A 36 25.15 0.58 5.77
N LEU A 37 26.09 1.00 6.61
CA LEU A 37 26.92 0.09 7.40
C LEU A 37 26.10 -0.68 8.44
N ILE A 38 25.26 0.02 9.22
CA ILE A 38 24.48 -0.58 10.32
C ILE A 38 23.41 -1.53 9.80
N TYR A 39 22.70 -1.17 8.74
CA TYR A 39 21.61 -1.96 8.17
C TYR A 39 22.07 -2.89 7.04
N GLY A 40 23.35 -2.88 6.71
CA GLY A 40 23.95 -3.77 5.70
C GLY A 40 23.41 -3.55 4.27
N PHE A 41 22.98 -2.33 3.93
CA PHE A 41 22.48 -2.04 2.58
C PHE A 41 23.58 -2.24 1.53
N ARG A 42 23.27 -3.01 0.49
CA ARG A 42 24.18 -3.30 -0.63
C ARG A 42 23.69 -2.63 -1.91
N GLY A 43 24.61 -2.32 -2.82
CA GLY A 43 24.31 -1.72 -4.13
C GLY A 43 24.23 -0.19 -4.12
N LEU A 44 23.79 0.37 -5.25
CA LEU A 44 23.58 1.82 -5.42
C LEU A 44 22.23 2.23 -4.86
N GLY A 45 22.16 3.29 -4.05
CA GLY A 45 20.93 3.95 -3.59
C GLY A 45 20.75 5.34 -4.19
N ALA A 46 19.64 5.99 -3.83
CA ALA A 46 19.26 7.34 -4.25
C ALA A 46 20.34 8.40 -4.01
N MET A 47 21.24 8.12 -3.06
CA MET A 47 22.31 9.02 -2.65
C MET A 47 23.64 8.76 -3.34
N ASP A 48 23.75 7.66 -4.07
CA ASP A 48 24.97 7.32 -4.79
C ASP A 48 25.00 8.07 -6.13
N ARG A 49 26.19 8.57 -6.49
CA ARG A 49 26.38 9.29 -7.75
C ARG A 49 26.28 8.33 -8.93
N THR A 50 25.44 8.68 -9.90
CA THR A 50 25.23 7.94 -11.16
C THR A 50 25.56 8.81 -12.37
N GLU A 51 26.63 9.63 -12.23
CA GLU A 51 27.03 10.59 -13.26
C GLU A 51 27.36 9.89 -14.58
N SER A 52 28.05 8.75 -14.57
CA SER A 52 28.43 8.02 -15.79
C SER A 52 27.22 7.50 -16.57
N GLU A 53 26.23 6.93 -15.90
CA GLU A 53 25.01 6.42 -16.51
C GLU A 53 24.17 7.56 -17.06
N LEU A 54 24.01 8.64 -16.28
CA LEU A 54 23.33 9.83 -16.76
C LEU A 54 24.07 10.45 -17.94
N LEU A 55 25.41 10.44 -17.93
CA LEU A 55 26.30 10.96 -18.97
C LEU A 55 26.24 10.16 -20.29
N SER A 56 25.71 8.93 -20.26
CA SER A 56 25.47 8.13 -21.46
C SER A 56 24.25 8.59 -22.29
N LEU A 57 23.31 9.31 -21.67
CA LEU A 57 22.15 9.84 -22.38
C LEU A 57 22.54 10.96 -23.39
N PRO A 58 21.86 11.15 -24.51
CA PRO A 58 22.12 12.29 -25.38
C PRO A 58 21.76 13.62 -24.67
N PRO A 59 22.56 14.69 -24.81
CA PRO A 59 22.20 16.01 -24.28
C PRO A 59 21.08 16.66 -25.11
N LEU A 60 20.21 17.42 -24.45
CA LEU A 60 19.23 18.28 -25.11
C LEU A 60 19.97 19.46 -25.77
N GLN A 61 20.14 19.41 -27.09
CA GLN A 61 20.83 20.45 -27.86
C GLN A 61 19.81 21.38 -28.54
N GLY A 62 19.54 22.55 -27.95
CA GLY A 62 18.83 23.67 -28.62
C GLY A 62 17.44 23.36 -29.21
N GLY A 63 16.89 22.18 -28.96
CA GLY A 63 15.64 21.67 -29.51
C GLY A 63 14.48 21.72 -28.50
N HIS A 64 13.27 21.62 -29.02
CA HIS A 64 12.05 21.55 -28.24
C HIS A 64 11.84 20.10 -27.77
N ALA A 65 11.58 19.89 -26.48
CA ALA A 65 11.15 18.59 -25.94
C ALA A 65 9.63 18.61 -25.77
N ASP A 66 8.95 17.52 -26.13
CA ASP A 66 7.49 17.41 -25.98
C ASP A 66 7.11 17.41 -24.50
N VAL A 67 7.82 16.61 -23.69
CA VAL A 67 7.65 16.58 -22.24
C VAL A 67 9.00 16.81 -21.55
N VAL A 68 9.03 17.71 -20.58
CA VAL A 68 10.18 17.91 -19.68
C VAL A 68 9.82 17.44 -18.27
N ILE A 69 10.58 16.47 -17.75
CA ILE A 69 10.53 16.09 -16.34
C ILE A 69 11.58 16.91 -15.61
N ASP A 70 11.14 17.94 -14.90
CA ASP A 70 12.02 18.90 -14.25
C ASP A 70 12.36 18.48 -12.81
N LEU A 71 13.58 17.98 -12.63
CA LEU A 71 14.15 17.59 -11.34
C LEU A 71 15.19 18.60 -10.81
N SER A 72 15.30 19.79 -11.41
CA SER A 72 16.37 20.75 -11.11
C SER A 72 16.18 21.51 -9.80
N GLY A 73 14.92 21.67 -9.36
CA GLY A 73 14.56 22.59 -8.28
C GLY A 73 14.65 24.07 -8.68
N GLU A 74 14.72 24.41 -9.97
CA GLU A 74 14.68 25.80 -10.41
C GLU A 74 13.28 26.40 -10.25
N GLU A 75 13.20 27.69 -9.91
CA GLU A 75 11.91 28.39 -9.74
C GLU A 75 11.22 28.56 -11.09
N VAL A 76 11.99 28.90 -12.13
CA VAL A 76 11.50 29.10 -13.50
C VAL A 76 11.36 27.73 -14.16
N SER A 77 10.17 27.42 -14.67
CA SER A 77 9.96 26.19 -15.45
C SER A 77 10.65 26.29 -16.80
N PRO A 78 11.27 25.20 -17.29
CA PRO A 78 11.76 25.14 -18.66
C PRO A 78 10.59 25.35 -19.64
N THR A 79 10.89 25.90 -20.81
CA THR A 79 9.90 26.02 -21.88
C THR A 79 9.79 24.68 -22.62
N ALA A 80 8.62 24.05 -22.54
CA ALA A 80 8.27 22.81 -23.22
C ALA A 80 6.74 22.76 -23.41
N GLN A 81 6.25 21.84 -24.25
CA GLN A 81 4.80 21.62 -24.42
C GLN A 81 4.15 21.16 -23.10
N ARG A 82 4.78 20.22 -22.41
CA ARG A 82 4.37 19.75 -21.08
C ARG A 82 5.56 19.72 -20.13
N VAL A 83 5.35 20.17 -18.89
CA VAL A 83 6.35 20.07 -17.81
C VAL A 83 5.76 19.32 -16.62
N LEU A 84 6.47 18.27 -16.20
CA LEU A 84 6.19 17.49 -15.00
C LEU A 84 7.24 17.82 -13.94
N ARG A 85 6.83 18.40 -12.81
CA ARG A 85 7.73 18.80 -11.72
C ARG A 85 7.29 18.18 -10.39
N PRO A 86 8.06 17.24 -9.82
CA PRO A 86 7.74 16.67 -8.51
C PRO A 86 8.13 17.63 -7.38
N PHE A 87 7.25 17.74 -6.40
CA PHE A 87 7.46 18.41 -5.12
C PHE A 87 7.36 17.37 -4.02
N PHE A 88 8.36 17.34 -3.15
CA PHE A 88 8.43 16.48 -1.98
C PHE A 88 8.08 17.30 -0.76
N ASN A 89 6.94 17.03 -0.14
CA ASN A 89 6.44 17.80 1.01
C ASN A 89 6.45 19.33 0.76
N GLY A 90 6.12 19.74 -0.47
CA GLY A 90 6.08 21.12 -0.92
C GLY A 90 7.41 21.73 -1.39
N VAL A 91 8.49 20.94 -1.46
CA VAL A 91 9.81 21.40 -1.92
C VAL A 91 10.20 20.68 -3.21
N PRO A 92 10.66 21.37 -4.28
CA PRO A 92 11.01 20.73 -5.55
C PRO A 92 12.41 20.07 -5.52
N SER A 93 12.69 19.32 -4.44
CA SER A 93 13.91 18.53 -4.25
C SER A 93 13.70 17.54 -3.08
N GLU A 94 14.47 16.45 -3.11
CA GLU A 94 14.56 15.40 -2.10
C GLU A 94 14.85 15.92 -0.67
N ILE A 95 15.36 17.16 -0.51
CA ILE A 95 15.47 17.84 0.78
C ILE A 95 14.13 17.90 1.52
N GLY A 96 13.01 18.01 0.79
CA GLY A 96 11.67 18.02 1.36
C GLY A 96 11.31 16.70 2.06
N ILE A 97 11.80 15.57 1.52
CA ILE A 97 11.64 14.24 2.12
C ILE A 97 12.35 14.19 3.48
N MET A 98 13.61 14.63 3.51
CA MET A 98 14.40 14.61 4.74
C MET A 98 13.81 15.54 5.81
N ALA A 99 13.39 16.74 5.41
CA ALA A 99 12.72 17.67 6.31
C ALA A 99 11.43 17.05 6.89
N ALA A 100 10.64 16.36 6.06
CA ALA A 100 9.44 15.68 6.52
C ALA A 100 9.73 14.55 7.50
N LEU A 101 10.66 13.65 7.20
CA LEU A 101 11.03 12.52 8.08
C LEU A 101 11.50 13.02 9.45
N ALA A 102 12.38 14.01 9.45
CA ALA A 102 12.97 14.56 10.65
C ALA A 102 12.00 15.33 11.55
N ASN A 103 10.95 15.92 10.96
CA ASN A 103 9.87 16.57 11.70
C ASN A 103 8.68 15.63 11.96
N ASP A 104 8.87 14.32 11.74
CA ASP A 104 7.84 13.29 11.78
C ASP A 104 6.54 13.68 11.06
N GLN A 105 6.66 14.21 9.86
CA GLN A 105 5.53 14.55 9.00
C GLN A 105 5.19 13.41 8.04
N PRO A 106 3.91 13.24 7.66
CA PRO A 106 3.54 12.34 6.58
C PRO A 106 4.30 12.69 5.30
N LEU A 107 4.71 11.66 4.56
CA LEU A 107 5.37 11.84 3.27
C LEU A 107 4.33 12.17 2.19
N LEU A 108 4.66 13.10 1.31
CA LEU A 108 3.81 13.53 0.22
C LEU A 108 4.68 13.84 -1.00
N VAL A 109 4.28 13.32 -2.15
CA VAL A 109 4.78 13.75 -3.46
C VAL A 109 3.63 14.38 -4.21
N GLU A 110 3.78 15.64 -4.59
CA GLU A 110 2.88 16.35 -5.49
C GLU A 110 3.59 16.48 -6.84
N LEU A 111 3.02 15.94 -7.92
CA LEU A 111 3.53 16.13 -9.26
C LEU A 111 2.72 17.23 -9.94
N HIS A 112 3.35 18.38 -10.09
CA HIS A 112 2.78 19.48 -10.86
C HIS A 112 2.92 19.18 -12.35
N ASP A 113 1.83 19.32 -13.07
CA ASP A 113 1.70 18.99 -14.47
C ASP A 113 1.08 20.20 -15.17
N THR A 114 1.76 20.76 -16.18
CA THR A 114 1.28 21.95 -16.89
C THR A 114 -0.02 21.70 -17.65
N GLU A 115 -0.34 20.45 -17.97
CA GLU A 115 -1.65 20.08 -18.53
C GLU A 115 -2.75 19.99 -17.47
N ARG A 116 -2.39 19.91 -16.17
CA ARG A 116 -3.33 19.81 -15.04
C ARG A 116 -3.00 20.83 -13.93
N PRO A 117 -3.00 22.14 -14.21
CA PRO A 117 -2.49 23.16 -13.27
C PRO A 117 -3.27 23.27 -11.96
N SER A 118 -4.55 22.88 -11.96
CA SER A 118 -5.43 22.93 -10.78
C SER A 118 -5.55 21.61 -10.02
N ASN A 119 -5.04 20.51 -10.57
CA ASN A 119 -5.17 19.16 -10.01
C ASN A 119 -3.86 18.38 -10.12
N PRO A 120 -2.85 18.69 -9.28
CA PRO A 120 -1.60 17.97 -9.29
C PRO A 120 -1.83 16.51 -8.92
N TRP A 121 -1.05 15.62 -9.53
CA TRP A 121 -1.07 14.22 -9.12
C TRP A 121 -0.46 14.10 -7.73
N THR A 122 -0.98 13.19 -6.90
CA THR A 122 -0.48 13.00 -5.55
C THR A 122 -0.09 11.55 -5.31
N ALA A 123 0.97 11.38 -4.53
CA ALA A 123 1.33 10.11 -3.93
C ALA A 123 1.60 10.31 -2.44
N HIS A 124 1.26 9.29 -1.66
CA HIS A 124 1.58 9.21 -0.23
C HIS A 124 2.51 8.01 -0.01
N PRO A 125 3.82 8.16 -0.22
CA PRO A 125 4.76 7.05 -0.09
C PRO A 125 4.84 6.55 1.35
N ALA A 126 5.22 5.30 1.50
CA ALA A 126 5.51 4.77 2.82
C ALA A 126 7.01 4.81 3.15
N SER A 127 7.31 4.57 4.41
CA SER A 127 8.67 4.52 4.93
C SER A 127 8.84 3.24 5.76
N GLN A 128 9.80 2.39 5.38
CA GLN A 128 10.09 1.13 6.08
C GLN A 128 10.51 1.37 7.54
N ASP A 129 11.47 2.26 7.74
CA ASP A 129 11.86 2.78 9.04
C ASP A 129 12.08 4.29 8.86
N ARG A 130 11.25 5.11 9.52
CA ARG A 130 11.33 6.57 9.42
C ARG A 130 12.62 7.13 10.02
N GLU A 131 13.32 6.32 10.82
CA GLU A 131 14.66 6.62 11.33
C GLU A 131 15.76 6.24 10.33
N VAL A 132 15.47 5.61 9.19
CA VAL A 132 16.45 5.27 8.15
C VAL A 132 16.16 6.10 6.90
N PHE A 133 16.89 7.21 6.73
CA PHE A 133 16.56 8.19 5.69
C PHE A 133 16.96 7.68 4.30
N SER A 134 18.06 6.95 4.18
CA SER A 134 18.51 6.36 2.91
C SER A 134 17.45 5.45 2.29
N ALA A 135 16.93 4.49 3.05
CA ALA A 135 15.85 3.60 2.61
C ALA A 135 14.55 4.36 2.30
N SER A 136 14.24 5.40 3.08
CA SER A 136 13.06 6.23 2.85
C SER A 136 13.17 7.07 1.57
N LEU A 137 14.36 7.59 1.26
CA LEU A 137 14.64 8.30 0.01
C LEU A 137 14.47 7.37 -1.19
N ASP A 138 15.05 6.17 -1.13
CA ASP A 138 14.89 5.13 -2.15
C ASP A 138 13.40 4.84 -2.41
N ALA A 139 12.61 4.69 -1.34
CA ALA A 139 11.19 4.38 -1.43
C ALA A 139 10.37 5.53 -2.05
N VAL A 140 10.57 6.76 -1.56
CA VAL A 140 9.84 7.94 -2.01
C VAL A 140 10.17 8.29 -3.47
N LEU A 141 11.43 8.22 -3.87
CA LEU A 141 11.85 8.52 -5.24
C LEU A 141 11.40 7.43 -6.24
N SER A 142 11.31 6.18 -5.79
CA SER A 142 10.66 5.11 -6.57
C SER A 142 9.16 5.40 -6.76
N CYS A 143 8.45 5.83 -5.72
CA CYS A 143 7.04 6.24 -5.82
C CYS A 143 6.86 7.46 -6.74
N ALA A 144 7.76 8.46 -6.66
CA ALA A 144 7.72 9.61 -7.55
C ALA A 144 7.93 9.20 -9.01
N THR A 145 8.83 8.25 -9.27
CA THR A 145 8.99 7.67 -10.61
C THR A 145 7.70 6.99 -11.08
N ALA A 146 7.05 6.20 -10.23
CA ALA A 146 5.78 5.55 -10.57
C ALA A 146 4.65 6.58 -10.85
N LEU A 147 4.58 7.67 -10.07
CA LEU A 147 3.62 8.76 -10.26
C LEU A 147 3.86 9.50 -11.58
N ILE A 148 5.12 9.77 -11.94
CA ILE A 148 5.49 10.39 -13.22
C ILE A 148 5.09 9.48 -14.38
N LEU A 149 5.42 8.19 -14.33
CA LEU A 149 5.01 7.25 -15.37
C LEU A 149 3.48 7.16 -15.48
N LYS A 150 2.76 7.16 -14.34
CA LYS A 150 1.30 7.19 -14.35
C LYS A 150 0.76 8.44 -15.04
N ALA A 151 1.32 9.62 -14.76
CA ALA A 151 0.93 10.87 -15.40
C ALA A 151 1.20 10.89 -16.91
N LEU A 152 2.31 10.28 -17.35
CA LEU A 152 2.68 10.19 -18.77
C LEU A 152 1.77 9.25 -19.57
N HIS A 153 1.37 8.11 -18.99
CA HIS A 153 0.50 7.14 -19.69
C HIS A 153 -0.97 7.54 -19.73
N HIS A 154 -1.37 8.57 -18.96
CA HIS A 154 -2.76 9.01 -18.91
C HIS A 154 -3.05 10.00 -20.05
N GLU A 155 -3.23 9.49 -21.26
CA GLU A 155 -3.76 10.26 -22.40
C GLU A 155 -5.29 10.39 -22.28
N ASP A 156 -5.79 11.62 -22.17
CA ASP A 156 -7.16 12.06 -22.49
C ASP A 156 -8.35 11.15 -22.10
N GLY A 157 -8.41 10.70 -20.84
CA GLY A 157 -9.68 10.29 -20.21
C GLY A 157 -10.42 11.50 -19.62
N PRO A 158 -11.77 11.52 -19.58
CA PRO A 158 -12.49 12.55 -18.83
C PRO A 158 -11.92 12.62 -17.42
N ILE A 159 -11.89 13.83 -16.85
CA ILE A 159 -11.46 14.06 -15.47
C ILE A 159 -12.37 13.20 -14.58
N ASP A 160 -11.97 11.96 -14.31
CA ASP A 160 -12.69 11.12 -13.40
C ASP A 160 -12.71 11.85 -12.08
N ALA A 161 -13.89 11.86 -11.49
CA ALA A 161 -14.13 12.35 -10.16
C ALA A 161 -13.35 11.46 -9.17
N ASP A 162 -12.03 11.60 -9.13
CA ASP A 162 -11.13 11.26 -8.01
C ASP A 162 -11.41 12.20 -6.81
N GLY A 163 -12.70 12.47 -6.61
CA GLY A 163 -13.30 13.28 -5.58
C GLY A 163 -14.09 12.39 -4.65
N ALA A 164 -13.47 11.32 -4.12
CA ALA A 164 -13.62 11.16 -2.69
C ALA A 164 -13.01 12.43 -2.09
N SER A 165 -13.88 13.37 -1.70
CA SER A 165 -13.50 14.58 -0.98
C SER A 165 -12.75 14.15 0.27
N HIS A 166 -11.45 14.00 0.14
CA HIS A 166 -10.54 13.95 1.26
C HIS A 166 -10.31 15.40 1.59
N ALA A 167 -10.93 15.87 2.67
CA ALA A 167 -10.69 17.18 3.24
C ALA A 167 -9.19 17.50 3.11
N LYS A 168 -8.87 18.48 2.25
CA LYS A 168 -7.49 18.90 1.97
C LYS A 168 -6.81 19.08 3.33
N PRO A 169 -5.84 18.23 3.73
CA PRO A 169 -5.18 18.42 5.01
C PRO A 169 -4.62 19.84 5.01
N LYS A 170 -4.84 20.59 6.11
CA LYS A 170 -4.33 21.96 6.22
C LYS A 170 -2.83 21.94 5.87
N ARG A 171 -2.52 22.52 4.72
CA ARG A 171 -1.18 22.63 4.14
C ARG A 171 -0.26 23.28 5.17
N ARG A 172 0.69 22.50 5.69
CA ARG A 172 1.93 23.05 6.26
C ARG A 172 3.03 22.75 5.25
N SER A 173 3.04 23.52 4.16
CA SER A 173 4.20 23.55 3.27
C SER A 173 5.31 24.28 4.00
N PHE A 174 6.47 23.66 4.15
CA PHE A 174 7.65 24.43 4.48
C PHE A 174 7.94 25.37 3.32
N GLY A 175 8.12 26.66 3.61
CA GLY A 175 8.79 27.52 2.65
C GLY A 175 10.20 26.96 2.40
N PRO A 176 10.78 27.15 1.20
CA PRO A 176 12.12 26.64 0.88
C PRO A 176 13.18 27.03 1.94
N ARG A 177 13.02 28.18 2.60
CA ARG A 177 13.91 28.65 3.70
C ARG A 177 13.86 27.79 4.97
N SER A 178 12.73 27.17 5.29
CA SER A 178 12.59 26.30 6.48
C SER A 178 13.03 24.85 6.25
N ALA A 179 13.01 24.38 4.99
CA ALA A 179 13.59 23.08 4.63
C ALA A 179 15.12 23.15 4.51
N VAL A 180 15.67 24.29 4.07
CA VAL A 180 17.12 24.55 4.03
C VAL A 180 17.66 24.92 5.42
N GLY A 181 16.85 25.51 6.30
CA GLY A 181 17.18 25.75 7.72
C GLY A 181 17.26 24.50 8.60
N PHE A 182 17.30 23.31 7.99
CA PHE A 182 17.45 22.03 8.65
C PHE A 182 18.74 21.97 9.46
N ALA A 183 18.62 22.02 10.79
CA ALA A 183 19.77 22.07 11.67
C ALA A 183 20.60 20.78 11.62
N THR A 184 21.92 20.93 11.56
CA THR A 184 22.92 19.86 11.80
C THR A 184 22.65 19.08 13.10
N ALA A 185 21.99 19.71 14.09
CA ALA A 185 21.56 19.11 15.34
C ALA A 185 20.60 17.91 15.14
N THR A 186 19.73 17.93 14.14
CA THR A 186 18.78 16.84 13.88
C THR A 186 19.47 15.59 13.34
N PHE A 187 20.50 15.77 12.51
CA PHE A 187 21.35 14.68 12.03
C PHE A 187 22.21 14.06 13.15
N ALA A 188 22.80 14.89 14.01
CA ALA A 188 23.60 14.41 15.15
C ALA A 188 22.74 13.66 16.18
N SER A 189 21.57 14.20 16.55
CA SER A 189 20.61 13.55 17.45
C SER A 189 20.12 12.21 16.90
N LYS A 190 19.91 12.13 15.58
CA LYS A 190 19.55 10.90 14.90
C LYS A 190 20.67 9.86 14.94
N ALA A 191 21.91 10.25 14.62
CA ALA A 191 23.06 9.34 14.70
C ALA A 191 23.20 8.76 16.12
N ALA A 192 23.00 9.59 17.16
CA ALA A 192 22.97 9.12 18.55
C ALA A 192 21.81 8.15 18.85
N ARG A 193 20.61 8.38 18.30
CA ARG A 193 19.46 7.46 18.44
C ARG A 193 19.69 6.12 17.71
N LEU A 194 20.35 6.15 16.56
CA LEU A 194 20.73 4.95 15.80
C LEU A 194 21.68 4.05 16.61
N LEU A 195 22.65 4.67 17.30
CA LEU A 195 23.60 3.99 18.19
C LEU A 195 22.92 3.43 19.45
N ASN A 196 21.83 4.06 19.91
CA ASN A 196 21.05 3.60 21.05
C ASN A 196 19.98 2.55 20.70
N LYS A 197 19.74 2.25 19.41
CA LYS A 197 18.64 1.37 18.96
C LYS A 197 18.92 -0.14 19.15
N MET A 198 19.94 -0.51 19.93
CA MET A 198 20.28 -1.90 20.24
C MET A 198 19.57 -2.49 21.48
N SER A 199 18.51 -1.83 21.97
CA SER A 199 17.73 -2.31 23.12
C SER A 199 16.24 -2.03 22.98
N GLN A 200 15.59 -2.63 21.99
CA GLN A 200 14.13 -2.83 22.02
C GLN A 200 13.85 -4.31 22.19
N GLY A 201 13.27 -4.68 23.33
CA GLY A 201 12.90 -6.07 23.64
C GLY A 201 11.86 -6.66 22.68
N ASP A 202 11.62 -7.97 22.83
CA ASP A 202 10.83 -8.90 22.00
C ASP A 202 9.43 -8.41 21.54
N ARG A 203 9.37 -7.42 20.64
CA ARG A 203 8.16 -7.13 19.86
C ARG A 203 8.00 -8.20 18.80
N CYS A 204 6.85 -8.85 18.75
CA CYS A 204 6.53 -9.85 17.74
C CYS A 204 5.06 -9.78 17.36
N TRP A 205 4.72 -10.51 16.30
CA TRP A 205 3.32 -10.71 15.89
C TRP A 205 2.66 -11.82 16.69
N ALA A 206 1.35 -11.70 16.86
CA ALA A 206 0.45 -12.75 17.32
C ALA A 206 -0.87 -12.62 16.57
N ILE A 207 -1.61 -13.72 16.50
CA ILE A 207 -2.97 -13.71 15.95
C ILE A 207 -3.98 -13.56 17.07
N GLY A 208 -5.15 -13.02 16.73
CA GLY A 208 -6.31 -12.99 17.59
C GLY A 208 -7.56 -13.51 16.88
N TRP A 209 -8.45 -14.18 17.61
CA TRP A 209 -9.71 -14.68 17.08
C TRP A 209 -10.88 -14.54 18.05
N ARG A 210 -12.09 -14.50 17.50
CA ARG A 210 -13.35 -14.58 18.25
C ARG A 210 -14.44 -15.24 17.43
N PHE A 211 -15.44 -15.81 18.09
CA PHE A 211 -16.66 -16.30 17.46
C PHE A 211 -17.83 -15.34 17.71
N ASP A 212 -18.51 -14.96 16.62
CA ASP A 212 -19.74 -14.18 16.63
C ASP A 212 -20.53 -14.34 15.32
N HIS A 213 -21.58 -15.16 15.39
CA HIS A 213 -22.48 -15.39 14.26
C HIS A 213 -23.43 -14.23 14.02
N THR A 214 -23.63 -13.33 15.00
CA THR A 214 -24.66 -12.30 14.96
C THR A 214 -24.16 -10.97 14.42
N ALA A 215 -22.95 -10.56 14.81
CA ALA A 215 -22.43 -9.24 14.52
C ALA A 215 -20.90 -9.26 14.43
N SER A 216 -20.36 -8.54 13.45
CA SER A 216 -18.93 -8.32 13.28
C SER A 216 -18.38 -7.26 14.23
N LEU A 217 -17.06 -7.13 14.31
CA LEU A 217 -16.39 -5.98 14.93
C LEU A 217 -16.90 -4.65 14.36
N LEU A 218 -17.17 -4.60 13.05
CA LEU A 218 -17.64 -3.38 12.39
C LEU A 218 -19.06 -2.98 12.82
N ASP A 219 -19.85 -3.93 13.31
CA ASP A 219 -21.18 -3.70 13.89
C ASP A 219 -21.08 -3.29 15.35
N LYS A 220 -20.29 -4.04 16.13
CA LYS A 220 -20.16 -3.86 17.57
C LYS A 220 -19.34 -2.64 17.97
N ARG A 221 -18.54 -2.08 17.05
CA ARG A 221 -17.55 -0.99 17.27
C ARG A 221 -16.40 -1.37 18.20
N GLU A 222 -16.56 -2.40 18.99
CA GLU A 222 -15.55 -2.87 19.92
C GLU A 222 -15.76 -4.35 20.20
N ALA A 223 -14.69 -5.13 20.21
CA ALA A 223 -14.74 -6.55 20.54
C ALA A 223 -13.44 -7.03 21.21
N ALA A 224 -13.56 -8.09 22.00
CA ALA A 224 -12.42 -8.78 22.58
C ALA A 224 -12.06 -10.01 21.73
N PHE A 225 -10.77 -10.18 21.45
CA PHE A 225 -10.20 -11.31 20.73
C PHE A 225 -9.33 -12.13 21.68
N HIS A 226 -9.43 -13.45 21.60
CA HIS A 226 -8.45 -14.36 22.19
C HIS A 226 -7.15 -14.23 21.42
N VAL A 227 -6.00 -14.23 22.09
CA VAL A 227 -4.68 -14.04 21.46
C VAL A 227 -3.87 -15.32 21.56
N LEU A 228 -3.23 -15.70 20.45
CA LEU A 228 -2.30 -16.81 20.33
C LEU A 228 -0.99 -16.27 19.74
N SER A 229 0.05 -16.26 20.55
CA SER A 229 1.41 -16.00 20.10
C SER A 229 2.07 -17.26 19.56
N GLY A 230 3.06 -17.10 18.68
CA GLY A 230 3.97 -18.18 18.33
C GLY A 230 4.80 -18.69 19.52
N GLY A 231 5.57 -19.74 19.29
CA GLY A 231 6.51 -20.27 20.28
C GLY A 231 7.70 -19.33 20.51
N THR A 232 8.67 -19.77 21.31
CA THR A 232 9.93 -19.01 21.48
C THR A 232 10.75 -18.91 20.18
N SER A 233 10.50 -19.81 19.22
CA SER A 233 11.19 -19.92 17.94
C SER A 233 10.40 -19.37 16.74
N SER A 234 9.18 -18.84 16.94
CA SER A 234 8.34 -18.34 15.85
C SER A 234 7.42 -17.19 16.27
N TYR A 235 6.82 -16.52 15.28
CA TYR A 235 5.62 -15.70 15.47
C TYR A 235 4.55 -16.09 14.46
N LEU A 236 3.30 -15.69 14.74
CA LEU A 236 2.15 -15.92 13.87
C LEU A 236 1.57 -14.59 13.40
N ALA A 237 1.23 -14.48 12.12
CA ALA A 237 0.63 -13.30 11.51
C ALA A 237 -0.38 -13.69 10.40
N ASP A 238 -1.04 -12.71 9.79
CA ASP A 238 -1.96 -12.86 8.66
C ASP A 238 -3.01 -14.00 8.83
N PRO A 239 -3.90 -13.93 9.83
CA PRO A 239 -4.84 -15.03 10.06
C PRO A 239 -6.04 -14.99 9.11
N PHE A 240 -6.24 -16.08 8.38
CA PHE A 240 -7.37 -16.34 7.47
C PHE A 240 -8.27 -17.47 8.01
N PRO A 241 -9.49 -17.15 8.45
CA PRO A 241 -10.43 -18.13 8.95
C PRO A 241 -11.11 -18.86 7.80
N PHE A 242 -11.30 -20.17 7.95
CA PHE A 242 -12.00 -21.00 6.98
C PHE A 242 -12.77 -22.09 7.69
N ARG A 243 -14.02 -22.34 7.27
CA ARG A 243 -14.83 -23.45 7.80
C ARG A 243 -15.06 -24.48 6.70
N HIS A 244 -14.78 -25.74 7.02
CA HIS A 244 -15.00 -26.88 6.13
C HIS A 244 -15.48 -28.08 6.93
N ASP A 245 -16.52 -28.77 6.45
CA ASP A 245 -17.11 -29.95 7.09
C ASP A 245 -17.38 -29.78 8.58
N GLY A 246 -17.93 -28.62 8.95
CA GLY A 246 -18.27 -28.26 10.34
C GLY A 246 -17.07 -27.97 11.25
N LYS A 247 -15.84 -27.94 10.73
CA LYS A 247 -14.62 -27.64 11.47
C LYS A 247 -14.07 -26.27 11.09
N ASP A 248 -13.51 -25.59 12.08
CA ASP A 248 -12.92 -24.25 11.93
C ASP A 248 -11.40 -24.31 11.90
N PHE A 249 -10.84 -23.57 10.96
CA PHE A 249 -9.42 -23.45 10.75
C PHE A 249 -9.04 -21.97 10.67
N ILE A 250 -7.84 -21.64 11.15
CA ILE A 250 -7.18 -20.36 10.91
C ILE A 250 -5.85 -20.67 10.22
N PHE A 251 -5.75 -20.32 8.94
CA PHE A 251 -4.47 -20.33 8.22
C PHE A 251 -3.69 -19.08 8.58
N VAL A 252 -2.38 -19.21 8.78
CA VAL A 252 -1.52 -18.13 9.28
C VAL A 252 -0.16 -18.16 8.58
N GLU A 253 0.47 -17.01 8.48
CA GLU A 253 1.93 -16.97 8.39
C GLU A 253 2.52 -17.48 9.72
N GLU A 254 3.42 -18.43 9.65
CA GLU A 254 4.33 -18.78 10.74
C GLU A 254 5.76 -18.44 10.34
N TYR A 255 6.32 -17.39 10.95
CA TYR A 255 7.70 -16.99 10.73
C TYR A 255 8.64 -17.78 11.64
N LEU A 256 9.54 -18.55 11.05
CA LEU A 256 10.49 -19.38 11.76
C LEU A 256 11.82 -18.64 11.90
N TYR A 257 12.21 -18.24 13.12
CA TYR A 257 13.45 -17.49 13.35
C TYR A 257 14.70 -18.24 12.89
N SER A 258 14.69 -19.57 13.01
CA SER A 258 15.80 -20.44 12.57
C SER A 258 16.02 -20.43 11.06
N LYS A 259 14.97 -20.17 10.27
CA LYS A 259 15.02 -20.11 8.80
C LYS A 259 14.98 -18.69 8.25
N ASN A 260 14.69 -17.71 9.10
CA ASN A 260 14.52 -16.30 8.74
C ASN A 260 13.51 -16.09 7.60
N ARG A 261 12.40 -16.84 7.62
CA ARG A 261 11.29 -16.73 6.65
C ARG A 261 9.97 -17.26 7.21
N GLY A 262 8.87 -16.80 6.61
CA GLY A 262 7.51 -17.28 6.80
C GLY A 262 7.25 -18.57 6.03
N CYS A 263 6.40 -19.41 6.59
CA CYS A 263 5.73 -20.54 5.96
C CYS A 263 4.23 -20.48 6.29
N ILE A 264 3.40 -21.29 5.65
CA ILE A 264 1.97 -21.32 5.98
C ILE A 264 1.69 -22.46 6.94
N SER A 265 1.09 -22.09 8.08
CA SER A 265 0.60 -23.02 9.10
C SER A 265 -0.92 -22.93 9.23
N VAL A 266 -1.53 -23.98 9.78
CA VAL A 266 -2.95 -24.00 10.14
C VAL A 266 -3.11 -24.26 11.63
N VAL A 267 -4.04 -23.53 12.24
CA VAL A 267 -4.52 -23.72 13.60
C VAL A 267 -5.96 -24.21 13.52
N ALA A 268 -6.25 -25.40 14.04
CA ALA A 268 -7.62 -25.90 14.14
C ALA A 268 -8.25 -25.38 15.44
N LEU A 269 -9.54 -25.04 15.40
CA LEU A 269 -10.31 -24.71 16.58
C LEU A 269 -11.24 -25.88 16.93
N ASP A 270 -11.31 -26.24 18.21
CA ASP A 270 -12.30 -27.21 18.68
C ASP A 270 -13.70 -26.59 18.83
N GLN A 271 -14.68 -27.42 19.20
CA GLN A 271 -16.08 -26.99 19.37
C GLN A 271 -16.27 -25.93 20.48
N ASN A 272 -15.31 -25.82 21.40
CA ASN A 272 -15.30 -24.83 22.48
C ASN A 272 -14.49 -23.57 22.11
N GLY A 273 -13.96 -23.51 20.89
CA GLY A 273 -13.13 -22.41 20.39
C GLY A 273 -11.69 -22.42 20.88
N ALA A 274 -11.21 -23.55 21.44
CA ALA A 274 -9.82 -23.70 21.84
C ALA A 274 -8.93 -24.00 20.61
N ALA A 275 -7.80 -23.29 20.52
CA ALA A 275 -6.86 -23.42 19.43
C ALA A 275 -5.88 -24.59 19.64
N SER A 276 -5.68 -25.40 18.60
CA SER A 276 -4.58 -26.37 18.54
C SER A 276 -3.24 -25.67 18.36
N PRO A 277 -2.10 -26.37 18.60
CA PRO A 277 -0.82 -25.90 18.10
C PRO A 277 -0.85 -25.69 16.58
N PRO A 278 -0.15 -24.68 16.04
CA PRO A 278 0.02 -24.50 14.60
C PRO A 278 0.70 -25.71 13.95
N ARG A 279 0.25 -26.08 12.76
CA ARG A 279 0.86 -27.14 11.94
C ARG A 279 1.18 -26.58 10.57
N ILE A 280 2.44 -26.67 10.15
CA ILE A 280 2.89 -26.27 8.80
C ILE A 280 2.18 -27.13 7.75
N VAL A 281 1.59 -26.47 6.75
CA VAL A 281 0.86 -27.08 5.63
C VAL A 281 1.43 -26.72 4.26
N LEU A 282 2.22 -25.65 4.18
CA LEU A 282 2.95 -25.26 2.98
C LEU A 282 4.26 -24.57 3.37
N GLU A 283 5.37 -25.11 2.88
CA GLU A 283 6.70 -24.53 3.04
C GLU A 283 7.44 -24.54 1.70
N GLU A 284 8.07 -23.43 1.36
CA GLU A 284 8.83 -23.22 0.13
C GLU A 284 10.26 -22.72 0.46
N PRO A 285 11.22 -22.70 -0.49
CA PRO A 285 12.56 -22.18 -0.24
C PRO A 285 12.60 -20.66 -0.05
N HIS A 286 11.48 -19.98 -0.29
CA HIS A 286 11.29 -18.54 -0.14
C HIS A 286 10.24 -18.22 0.95
N HIS A 287 10.13 -16.95 1.32
CA HIS A 287 9.16 -16.48 2.31
C HIS A 287 7.72 -16.61 1.77
N LEU A 288 6.83 -17.16 2.59
CA LEU A 288 5.39 -17.18 2.38
C LEU A 288 4.66 -16.53 3.56
N SER A 289 3.67 -15.71 3.27
CA SER A 289 2.75 -15.08 4.25
C SER A 289 1.35 -14.94 3.63
N TYR A 290 0.44 -14.19 4.26
CA TYR A 290 -0.90 -13.86 3.75
C TYR A 290 -1.63 -15.04 3.06
N PRO A 291 -1.95 -16.14 3.77
CA PRO A 291 -2.52 -17.35 3.17
C PRO A 291 -3.99 -17.17 2.82
N PHE A 292 -4.29 -16.50 1.72
CA PHE A 292 -5.66 -16.24 1.29
C PHE A 292 -6.34 -17.55 0.86
N VAL A 293 -7.21 -18.11 1.72
CA VAL A 293 -7.94 -19.37 1.45
C VAL A 293 -9.39 -19.10 1.07
N PHE A 294 -9.88 -19.74 -0.01
CA PHE A 294 -11.25 -19.56 -0.51
C PHE A 294 -11.76 -20.81 -1.25
N ALA A 295 -13.08 -20.96 -1.30
CA ALA A 295 -13.75 -22.01 -2.07
C ALA A 295 -14.18 -21.46 -3.44
N HIS A 296 -13.94 -22.20 -4.51
CA HIS A 296 -14.44 -21.88 -5.85
C HIS A 296 -14.50 -23.14 -6.72
N GLY A 297 -15.59 -23.32 -7.48
CA GLY A 297 -15.75 -24.44 -8.41
C GLY A 297 -15.72 -25.83 -7.74
N GLY A 298 -16.23 -25.94 -6.50
CA GLY A 298 -16.19 -27.18 -5.71
C GLY A 298 -14.80 -27.57 -5.20
N GLN A 299 -13.80 -26.71 -5.36
CA GLN A 299 -12.44 -26.89 -4.86
C GLN A 299 -12.12 -25.83 -3.79
N ILE A 300 -11.08 -26.09 -2.99
CA ILE A 300 -10.53 -25.13 -2.04
C ILE A 300 -9.15 -24.71 -2.53
N TRP A 301 -8.94 -23.40 -2.58
CA TRP A 301 -7.78 -22.75 -3.14
C TRP A 301 -7.06 -21.92 -2.09
N MET A 302 -5.76 -21.72 -2.28
CA MET A 302 -4.94 -20.81 -1.49
C MET A 302 -4.06 -19.96 -2.41
N ILE A 303 -4.00 -18.66 -2.17
CA ILE A 303 -3.03 -17.73 -2.78
C ILE A 303 -2.21 -17.15 -1.63
N PRO A 304 -1.02 -17.70 -1.31
CA PRO A 304 -0.12 -17.08 -0.34
C PRO A 304 0.60 -15.87 -0.97
N GLU A 305 1.04 -14.94 -0.14
CA GLU A 305 2.05 -13.96 -0.54
C GLU A 305 3.35 -14.70 -0.92
N SER A 306 3.87 -14.44 -2.12
CA SER A 306 5.13 -15.01 -2.59
C SER A 306 5.99 -13.98 -3.31
N GLY A 307 5.93 -12.71 -2.88
CA GLY A 307 6.59 -11.59 -3.54
C GLY A 307 8.11 -11.78 -3.68
N ALA A 308 8.74 -12.41 -2.68
CA ALA A 308 10.17 -12.75 -2.71
C ALA A 308 10.57 -13.71 -3.85
N ALA A 309 9.63 -14.53 -4.34
CA ALA A 309 9.84 -15.44 -5.47
C ALA A 309 9.38 -14.84 -6.81
N ARG A 310 8.93 -13.57 -6.80
CA ARG A 310 8.50 -12.82 -7.97
C ARG A 310 7.33 -13.44 -8.74
N HIS A 311 6.37 -14.03 -8.02
CA HIS A 311 5.16 -14.58 -8.62
C HIS A 311 3.96 -14.47 -7.68
N VAL A 312 2.76 -14.60 -8.25
CA VAL A 312 1.50 -14.87 -7.52
C VAL A 312 1.12 -16.31 -7.83
N ALA A 313 1.20 -17.19 -6.83
CA ALA A 313 0.98 -18.63 -7.00
C ALA A 313 -0.43 -19.03 -6.51
N LEU A 314 -1.07 -19.92 -7.26
CA LEU A 314 -2.34 -20.55 -6.88
C LEU A 314 -2.09 -22.00 -6.48
N TYR A 315 -2.51 -22.36 -5.26
CA TYR A 315 -2.47 -23.71 -4.74
C TYR A 315 -3.87 -24.28 -4.60
N ARG A 316 -4.01 -25.58 -4.87
CA ARG A 316 -5.24 -26.35 -4.66
C ARG A 316 -5.08 -27.30 -3.48
N ALA A 317 -6.09 -27.39 -2.62
CA ALA A 317 -6.12 -28.41 -1.58
C ALA A 317 -6.25 -29.80 -2.22
N VAL A 318 -5.32 -30.70 -1.93
CA VAL A 318 -5.39 -32.12 -2.31
C VAL A 318 -5.94 -32.96 -1.16
N GLU A 319 -5.63 -32.56 0.06
CA GLU A 319 -6.16 -33.16 1.29
C GLU A 319 -6.34 -32.03 2.30
N PHE A 320 -7.54 -31.44 2.34
CA PHE A 320 -7.79 -30.27 3.17
C PHE A 320 -7.78 -30.65 4.67
N PRO A 321 -7.15 -29.85 5.56
CA PRO A 321 -6.39 -28.61 5.31
C PRO A 321 -4.87 -28.82 5.12
N TYR A 322 -4.38 -30.07 5.13
CA TYR A 322 -2.97 -30.38 5.39
C TYR A 322 -2.08 -30.56 4.17
N ARG A 323 -2.64 -30.82 2.98
CA ARG A 323 -1.85 -30.99 1.74
C ARG A 323 -2.36 -30.11 0.62
N TRP A 324 -1.44 -29.34 0.05
CA TRP A 324 -1.67 -28.41 -1.04
C TRP A 324 -0.75 -28.75 -2.21
N ALA A 325 -1.21 -28.53 -3.44
CA ALA A 325 -0.42 -28.66 -4.65
C ALA A 325 -0.44 -27.33 -5.42
N LEU A 326 0.72 -26.90 -5.92
CA LEU A 326 0.81 -25.78 -6.84
C LEU A 326 0.00 -26.12 -8.10
N GLU A 327 -1.00 -25.31 -8.42
CA GLU A 327 -1.84 -25.47 -9.60
C GLU A 327 -1.28 -24.64 -10.77
N SER A 328 -0.99 -23.36 -10.53
CA SER A 328 -0.47 -22.45 -11.55
C SER A 328 0.14 -21.19 -10.93
N TYR A 329 0.90 -20.45 -11.75
CA TYR A 329 1.28 -19.07 -11.44
C TYR A 329 0.31 -18.12 -12.14
N LEU A 330 -0.46 -17.36 -11.36
CA LEU A 330 -1.42 -16.39 -11.88
C LEU A 330 -0.69 -15.22 -12.56
N ILE A 331 0.41 -14.76 -11.96
CA ILE A 331 1.34 -13.79 -12.54
C ILE A 331 2.78 -14.21 -12.20
N GLN A 332 3.70 -13.96 -13.12
CA GLN A 332 5.14 -14.15 -12.95
C GLN A 332 5.90 -12.86 -13.21
N GLY A 333 7.11 -12.75 -12.65
CA GLY A 333 8.02 -11.64 -12.87
C GLY A 333 7.79 -10.41 -11.98
N ILE A 334 6.81 -10.43 -11.08
CA ILE A 334 6.45 -9.30 -10.20
C ILE A 334 6.73 -9.60 -8.73
N GLU A 335 7.28 -8.64 -7.99
CA GLU A 335 7.29 -8.67 -6.53
C GLU A 335 5.92 -8.21 -6.01
N GLY A 336 4.93 -9.11 -6.05
CA GLY A 336 3.55 -8.85 -5.64
C GLY A 336 3.24 -9.35 -4.23
N TYR A 337 2.68 -8.46 -3.41
CA TYR A 337 2.38 -8.70 -2.00
C TYR A 337 0.85 -8.70 -1.75
N ASP A 338 0.40 -9.59 -0.87
CA ASP A 338 -0.97 -9.73 -0.34
C ASP A 338 -2.06 -9.87 -1.42
N ALA A 339 -1.81 -10.70 -2.44
CA ALA A 339 -2.75 -10.91 -3.53
C ALA A 339 -4.14 -11.35 -3.02
N THR A 340 -5.15 -10.50 -3.23
CA THR A 340 -6.50 -10.66 -2.68
C THR A 340 -7.52 -10.73 -3.81
N PRO A 341 -8.04 -11.93 -4.13
CA PRO A 341 -9.02 -12.09 -5.19
C PRO A 341 -10.40 -11.58 -4.76
N LEU A 342 -11.15 -11.09 -5.74
CA LEU A 342 -12.55 -10.71 -5.67
C LEU A 342 -13.26 -11.24 -6.91
N GLN A 343 -14.27 -12.08 -6.71
CA GLN A 343 -15.17 -12.46 -7.78
C GLN A 343 -16.27 -11.39 -7.90
N HIS A 344 -16.39 -10.77 -9.08
CA HIS A 344 -17.32 -9.67 -9.30
C HIS A 344 -17.82 -9.66 -10.76
N ARG A 345 -19.13 -9.44 -10.97
CA ARG A 345 -19.78 -9.33 -12.29
C ARG A 345 -19.43 -10.46 -13.28
N GLY A 346 -19.29 -11.69 -12.80
CA GLY A 346 -19.03 -12.87 -13.64
C GLY A 346 -17.55 -13.07 -14.03
N GLY A 347 -16.63 -12.25 -13.51
CA GLY A 347 -15.19 -12.45 -13.66
C GLY A 347 -14.45 -12.33 -12.33
N PHE A 348 -13.13 -12.33 -12.42
CA PHE A 348 -12.23 -12.16 -11.29
C PHE A 348 -11.43 -10.88 -11.41
N SER A 349 -11.20 -10.25 -10.26
CA SER A 349 -10.12 -9.28 -10.07
C SER A 349 -9.27 -9.73 -8.90
N PHE A 350 -8.01 -9.32 -8.83
CA PHE A 350 -7.28 -9.35 -7.58
C PHE A 350 -6.57 -8.02 -7.33
N PHE A 351 -6.48 -7.67 -6.06
CA PHE A 351 -5.69 -6.56 -5.55
C PHE A 351 -4.33 -7.08 -5.14
N VAL A 352 -3.26 -6.36 -5.47
CA VAL A 352 -1.89 -6.71 -5.05
C VAL A 352 -1.10 -5.45 -4.80
N SER A 353 -0.20 -5.46 -3.82
CA SER A 353 0.79 -4.40 -3.67
C SER A 353 2.08 -4.78 -4.37
N PRO A 354 2.44 -4.17 -5.50
CA PRO A 354 3.72 -4.41 -6.13
C PRO A 354 4.84 -3.64 -5.41
N ARG A 355 6.05 -4.20 -5.41
CA ARG A 355 7.28 -3.44 -5.18
C ARG A 355 7.92 -3.08 -6.51
N LEU A 356 8.05 -1.79 -6.79
CA LEU A 356 8.70 -1.26 -7.99
C LEU A 356 10.05 -0.64 -7.64
N TRP A 357 11.10 -1.11 -8.30
CA TRP A 357 12.49 -0.71 -8.04
C TRP A 357 12.85 -0.82 -6.55
N LYS A 358 12.93 0.31 -5.85
CA LYS A 358 13.25 0.39 -4.42
C LYS A 358 12.11 0.98 -3.59
N SER A 359 10.88 0.99 -4.11
CA SER A 359 9.69 1.34 -3.34
C SER A 359 9.55 0.45 -2.10
N SER A 360 8.67 0.84 -1.18
CA SER A 360 8.18 -0.12 -0.21
C SER A 360 7.30 -1.16 -0.90
N SER A 361 6.94 -2.23 -0.18
CA SER A 361 5.97 -3.22 -0.66
C SER A 361 4.54 -2.91 -0.24
N TRP A 362 4.25 -1.66 0.18
CA TRP A 362 2.97 -1.33 0.82
C TRP A 362 2.40 0.07 0.54
N ASP A 363 2.94 0.80 -0.43
CA ASP A 363 2.45 2.11 -0.88
C ASP A 363 1.87 2.10 -2.30
N LEU A 364 2.02 1.02 -3.04
CA LEU A 364 1.44 0.86 -4.38
C LEU A 364 0.31 -0.17 -4.34
N LEU A 365 -0.76 0.11 -5.08
CA LEU A 365 -1.82 -0.86 -5.36
C LEU A 365 -1.90 -1.08 -6.86
N ASP A 366 -1.92 -2.34 -7.25
CA ASP A 366 -2.21 -2.77 -8.61
C ASP A 366 -3.40 -3.71 -8.62
N LEU A 367 -4.05 -3.75 -9.78
CA LEU A 367 -5.19 -4.62 -10.02
C LEU A 367 -4.89 -5.48 -11.24
N TYR A 368 -5.37 -6.71 -11.19
CA TYR A 368 -5.39 -7.62 -12.33
C TYR A 368 -6.78 -8.19 -12.48
N HIS A 369 -7.15 -8.57 -13.69
CA HIS A 369 -8.46 -9.16 -13.99
C HIS A 369 -8.32 -10.33 -14.95
N ALA A 370 -9.24 -11.27 -14.79
CA ALA A 370 -9.32 -12.50 -15.55
C ALA A 370 -10.78 -12.95 -15.66
N ASP A 371 -11.12 -13.67 -16.72
CA ASP A 371 -12.48 -14.19 -16.88
C ASP A 371 -12.71 -15.38 -15.92
N ASN A 372 -11.67 -16.17 -15.65
CA ASN A 372 -11.68 -17.30 -14.71
C ASN A 372 -10.40 -17.35 -13.88
N LEU A 373 -10.46 -18.00 -12.71
CA LEU A 373 -9.34 -18.09 -11.76
C LEU A 373 -8.02 -18.58 -12.38
N THR A 374 -8.07 -19.60 -13.24
CA THR A 374 -6.92 -20.22 -13.90
C THR A 374 -6.67 -19.73 -15.32
N SER A 375 -7.40 -18.70 -15.77
CA SER A 375 -7.16 -18.06 -17.07
C SER A 375 -6.00 -17.05 -16.99
N ALA A 376 -5.60 -16.51 -18.14
CA ALA A 376 -4.58 -15.48 -18.19
C ALA A 376 -5.07 -14.21 -17.48
N TRP A 377 -4.26 -13.71 -16.55
CA TRP A 377 -4.53 -12.48 -15.82
C TRP A 377 -3.93 -11.28 -16.55
N THR A 378 -4.75 -10.26 -16.78
CA THR A 378 -4.33 -9.01 -17.43
C THR A 378 -4.21 -7.92 -16.37
N ARG A 379 -3.12 -7.16 -16.41
CA ARG A 379 -2.90 -6.01 -15.55
C ARG A 379 -3.89 -4.90 -15.90
N HIS A 380 -4.39 -4.20 -14.89
CA HIS A 380 -5.25 -3.03 -15.05
C HIS A 380 -4.54 -1.91 -15.81
N ALA A 381 -5.25 -1.29 -16.77
CA ALA A 381 -4.67 -0.32 -17.70
C ALA A 381 -4.03 0.88 -16.99
N ALA A 382 -4.63 1.34 -15.89
CA ALA A 382 -4.14 2.47 -15.10
C ALA A 382 -3.11 2.10 -14.01
N GLY A 383 -2.50 0.90 -14.07
CA GLY A 383 -1.59 0.38 -13.04
C GLY A 383 -0.23 1.12 -12.96
N PRO A 384 0.28 1.47 -11.75
CA PRO A 384 -0.32 1.25 -10.45
C PRO A 384 -1.54 2.16 -10.24
N THR A 385 -2.61 1.57 -9.73
CA THR A 385 -3.92 2.22 -9.64
C THR A 385 -3.96 3.23 -8.51
N LEU A 386 -3.29 2.94 -7.39
CA LEU A 386 -3.11 3.86 -6.26
C LEU A 386 -1.64 3.92 -5.84
N ILE A 387 -1.19 5.11 -5.42
CA ILE A 387 0.12 5.33 -4.80
C ILE A 387 -0.12 5.99 -3.43
N ASP A 388 -0.61 5.22 -2.48
CA ASP A 388 -1.01 5.71 -1.16
C ASP A 388 -0.82 4.66 -0.06
N ALA A 389 0.18 4.87 0.79
CA ALA A 389 0.51 4.02 1.93
C ALA A 389 -0.65 3.81 2.92
N ARG A 390 -1.68 4.66 2.91
CA ARG A 390 -2.82 4.54 3.83
C ARG A 390 -3.82 3.48 3.39
N PHE A 391 -3.86 3.20 2.09
CA PHE A 391 -4.96 2.44 1.49
C PHE A 391 -4.49 1.49 0.38
N SER A 392 -3.21 1.27 0.16
CA SER A 392 -2.76 0.43 -0.95
C SER A 392 -2.72 -1.04 -0.58
N ARG A 393 -1.91 -1.42 0.42
CA ARG A 393 -1.67 -2.82 0.76
C ARG A 393 -2.94 -3.53 1.27
N PRO A 394 -3.34 -4.67 0.67
CA PRO A 394 -4.44 -5.47 1.18
C PRO A 394 -4.25 -5.91 2.65
N ALA A 395 -5.35 -6.06 3.38
CA ALA A 395 -5.35 -6.37 4.82
C ALA A 395 -6.36 -7.48 5.18
N GLY A 396 -6.64 -8.38 4.25
CA GLY A 396 -7.62 -9.45 4.36
C GLY A 396 -8.65 -9.45 3.22
N ALA A 397 -9.61 -10.36 3.34
CA ALA A 397 -10.65 -10.59 2.36
C ALA A 397 -11.61 -9.42 2.22
N VAL A 398 -12.06 -9.20 0.98
CA VAL A 398 -13.14 -8.26 0.68
C VAL A 398 -14.42 -8.77 1.35
N ILE A 399 -15.08 -7.87 2.09
CA ILE A 399 -16.29 -8.18 2.85
C ILE A 399 -17.48 -7.62 2.09
N GLU A 400 -18.44 -8.47 1.78
CA GLU A 400 -19.75 -8.01 1.31
C GLU A 400 -20.62 -7.60 2.50
N ARG A 401 -21.12 -6.37 2.49
CA ARG A 401 -21.97 -5.82 3.55
C ARG A 401 -22.97 -4.82 2.98
N ASN A 402 -24.25 -5.02 3.27
CA ASN A 402 -25.34 -4.13 2.86
C ASN A 402 -25.33 -3.81 1.35
N GLY A 403 -25.03 -4.81 0.51
CA GLY A 403 -24.95 -4.64 -0.95
C GLY A 403 -23.69 -3.92 -1.45
N HIS A 404 -22.72 -3.65 -0.58
CA HIS A 404 -21.44 -3.05 -0.95
C HIS A 404 -20.26 -3.96 -0.62
N TYR A 405 -19.18 -3.82 -1.37
CA TYR A 405 -17.91 -4.46 -1.06
C TYR A 405 -17.02 -3.53 -0.24
N LEU A 406 -16.51 -4.02 0.87
CA LEU A 406 -15.54 -3.35 1.74
C LEU A 406 -14.21 -4.08 1.65
N ARG A 407 -13.19 -3.41 1.11
CA ARG A 407 -11.81 -3.92 1.07
C ARG A 407 -11.06 -3.47 2.32
N PRO A 408 -10.55 -4.39 3.14
CA PRO A 408 -9.56 -4.07 4.16
C PRO A 408 -8.23 -3.65 3.49
N ALA A 409 -7.65 -2.55 3.93
CA ALA A 409 -6.36 -2.06 3.49
C ALA A 409 -5.50 -1.63 4.70
N GLN A 410 -4.20 -1.89 4.65
CA GLN A 410 -3.28 -1.48 5.70
C GLN A 410 -3.04 0.03 5.62
N ASP A 411 -3.09 0.71 6.77
CA ASP A 411 -2.54 2.05 6.92
C ASP A 411 -1.07 1.95 7.33
N CYS A 412 -0.21 2.06 6.32
CA CYS A 412 1.24 2.02 6.42
C CYS A 412 1.89 3.42 6.35
N SER A 413 1.10 4.49 6.53
CA SER A 413 1.61 5.87 6.41
C SER A 413 2.60 6.28 7.50
N ARG A 414 2.55 5.62 8.66
CA ARG A 414 3.43 5.90 9.82
C ARG A 414 4.38 4.76 10.14
N SER A 415 3.90 3.53 10.05
CA SER A 415 4.67 2.31 10.28
C SER A 415 4.01 1.17 9.53
N TYR A 416 4.77 0.12 9.22
CA TYR A 416 4.22 -1.10 8.64
C TYR A 416 3.07 -1.64 9.51
N GLY A 417 1.90 -1.89 8.88
CA GLY A 417 0.76 -2.48 9.58
C GLY A 417 0.20 -1.65 10.73
N GLY A 418 0.25 -0.31 10.62
CA GLY A 418 -0.13 0.59 11.71
C GLY A 418 -1.60 0.49 12.10
N ALA A 419 -2.48 0.27 11.13
CA ALA A 419 -3.90 0.00 11.32
C ALA A 419 -4.49 -0.69 10.08
N VAL A 420 -5.75 -1.15 10.18
CA VAL A 420 -6.55 -1.60 9.04
C VAL A 420 -7.66 -0.60 8.77
N THR A 421 -7.72 -0.04 7.56
CA THR A 421 -8.81 0.80 7.07
C THR A 421 -9.72 -0.01 6.14
N PHE A 422 -11.03 0.09 6.33
CA PHE A 422 -12.00 -0.49 5.42
C PHE A 422 -12.41 0.53 4.37
N CYS A 423 -12.18 0.22 3.10
CA CYS A 423 -12.54 1.05 1.96
C CYS A 423 -13.72 0.43 1.21
N ARG A 424 -14.82 1.17 1.04
CA ARG A 424 -15.90 0.77 0.14
C ARG A 424 -15.38 0.84 -1.29
N ILE A 425 -15.54 -0.23 -2.06
CA ILE A 425 -15.26 -0.22 -3.49
C ILE A 425 -16.44 0.48 -4.17
N ASP A 426 -16.17 1.62 -4.79
CA ASP A 426 -17.16 2.46 -5.48
C ASP A 426 -17.27 2.09 -6.96
N ALA A 427 -16.12 1.77 -7.58
CA ALA A 427 -16.02 1.29 -8.96
C ALA A 427 -14.89 0.28 -9.08
N ILE A 428 -15.06 -0.75 -9.92
CA ILE A 428 -14.03 -1.73 -10.26
C ILE A 428 -14.32 -2.34 -11.63
N GLY A 429 -13.37 -2.18 -12.56
CA GLY A 429 -13.46 -2.69 -13.91
C GLY A 429 -12.08 -2.93 -14.54
N ARG A 430 -12.03 -2.95 -15.87
CA ARG A 430 -10.76 -3.15 -16.62
C ARG A 430 -9.87 -1.90 -16.64
N SER A 431 -10.49 -0.73 -16.55
CA SER A 431 -9.84 0.58 -16.57
C SER A 431 -10.29 1.53 -15.46
N GLU A 432 -11.33 1.17 -14.70
CA GLU A 432 -11.86 1.97 -13.59
C GLU A 432 -11.57 1.31 -12.23
N PHE A 433 -11.18 2.13 -11.25
CA PHE A 433 -11.16 1.73 -9.85
C PHE A 433 -11.30 2.96 -8.96
N ALA A 434 -12.27 2.92 -8.06
CA ALA A 434 -12.47 3.97 -7.07
C ALA A 434 -12.86 3.34 -5.72
N GLN A 435 -12.39 3.94 -4.63
CA GLN A 435 -12.73 3.50 -3.28
C GLN A 435 -12.86 4.66 -2.29
N THR A 436 -13.74 4.50 -1.31
CA THR A 436 -13.98 5.48 -0.24
C THR A 436 -13.68 4.86 1.13
N PRO A 437 -12.76 5.42 1.94
CA PRO A 437 -12.47 4.93 3.29
C PRO A 437 -13.66 5.17 4.22
N MET A 438 -14.13 4.10 4.87
CA MET A 438 -15.36 4.09 5.68
C MET A 438 -15.09 4.02 7.19
N GLY A 439 -13.93 3.52 7.60
CA GLY A 439 -13.58 3.36 9.00
C GLY A 439 -12.28 2.60 9.19
N ARG A 440 -11.73 2.63 10.40
CA ARG A 440 -10.44 2.01 10.74
C ARG A 440 -10.50 1.18 12.01
N ILE A 441 -9.67 0.15 12.08
CA ILE A 441 -9.39 -0.62 13.28
C ILE A 441 -8.35 0.14 14.13
N GLU A 442 -8.58 0.17 15.43
CA GLU A 442 -7.59 0.58 16.42
C GLU A 442 -7.42 -0.51 17.49
N SER A 443 -6.18 -0.96 17.68
CA SER A 443 -5.80 -2.01 18.64
C SER A 443 -4.96 -1.46 19.81
N GLY A 444 -5.18 -0.19 20.18
CA GLY A 444 -4.50 0.45 21.30
C GLY A 444 -3.00 0.65 21.04
N SER A 445 -2.16 0.01 21.86
CA SER A 445 -0.69 0.05 21.70
C SER A 445 -0.15 -0.98 20.71
N PHE A 446 -1.01 -1.87 20.20
CA PHE A 446 -0.61 -2.86 19.20
C PHE A 446 -0.78 -2.29 17.79
N GLY A 447 0.04 -2.78 16.85
CA GLY A 447 -0.28 -2.70 15.42
C GLY A 447 -1.39 -3.70 15.06
N CYS A 448 -1.93 -3.61 13.85
CA CYS A 448 -2.91 -4.54 13.29
C CYS A 448 -2.86 -4.36 11.76
N HIS A 449 -2.54 -5.42 11.02
CA HIS A 449 -2.41 -5.38 9.56
C HIS A 449 -3.34 -6.32 8.82
N THR A 450 -3.98 -7.27 9.51
CA THR A 450 -4.97 -8.15 8.89
C THR A 450 -6.27 -8.18 9.69
N TYR A 451 -7.39 -8.18 8.97
CA TYR A 451 -8.71 -8.51 9.47
C TYR A 451 -9.42 -9.43 8.48
N ASN A 452 -9.95 -10.55 8.99
CA ASN A 452 -10.76 -11.45 8.20
C ASN A 452 -11.99 -11.94 8.99
N ARG A 453 -13.03 -12.34 8.25
CA ARG A 453 -14.23 -12.95 8.82
C ARG A 453 -14.76 -14.04 7.90
N HIS A 454 -15.04 -15.22 8.46
CA HIS A 454 -15.68 -16.30 7.73
C HIS A 454 -16.56 -17.15 8.67
N ALA A 455 -17.81 -17.39 8.29
CA ALA A 455 -18.76 -18.20 9.05
C ALA A 455 -18.88 -17.84 10.56
N GLY A 456 -18.80 -16.55 10.89
CA GLY A 456 -18.84 -16.05 12.27
C GLY A 456 -17.52 -16.12 13.04
N LEU A 457 -16.48 -16.76 12.49
CA LEU A 457 -15.12 -16.66 13.02
C LEU A 457 -14.47 -15.39 12.48
N GLU A 458 -14.06 -14.50 13.38
CA GLU A 458 -13.30 -13.28 13.05
C GLU A 458 -11.88 -13.42 13.55
N THR A 459 -10.94 -12.96 12.73
CA THR A 459 -9.52 -12.99 13.03
C THR A 459 -8.86 -11.66 12.73
N ILE A 460 -7.84 -11.37 13.52
CA ILE A 460 -6.94 -10.22 13.37
C ILE A 460 -5.53 -10.64 13.72
N ASP A 461 -4.52 -9.87 13.34
CA ASP A 461 -3.21 -9.92 13.98
C ASP A 461 -2.95 -8.68 14.83
N VAL A 462 -1.94 -8.80 15.69
CA VAL A 462 -1.45 -7.72 16.55
C VAL A 462 0.08 -7.73 16.63
N PHE A 463 0.69 -6.54 16.60
CA PHE A 463 2.15 -6.38 16.77
C PHE A 463 2.51 -5.57 17.99
N GLY A 464 3.40 -6.10 18.81
CA GLY A 464 3.92 -5.41 20.00
C GLY A 464 4.44 -6.40 21.03
N GLN A 465 4.35 -6.03 22.31
CA GLN A 465 4.65 -6.93 23.42
C GLN A 465 3.48 -7.89 23.65
N VAL A 466 3.36 -8.90 22.79
CA VAL A 466 2.20 -9.81 22.76
C VAL A 466 2.38 -11.08 23.58
N ARG A 467 3.62 -11.40 24.02
CA ARG A 467 3.89 -12.58 24.85
C ARG A 467 3.17 -12.48 26.20
N GLY A 468 2.39 -13.51 26.53
CA GLY A 468 1.58 -13.54 27.76
C GLY A 468 0.22 -12.82 27.67
N VAL A 469 -0.06 -12.12 26.56
CA VAL A 469 -1.38 -11.54 26.30
C VAL A 469 -2.33 -12.66 25.90
N ARG A 470 -3.40 -12.86 26.68
CA ARG A 470 -4.43 -13.89 26.40
C ARG A 470 -5.64 -13.34 25.65
N LYS A 471 -5.92 -12.06 25.84
CA LYS A 471 -7.01 -11.34 25.19
C LYS A 471 -6.58 -9.92 24.90
N THR A 472 -7.08 -9.37 23.80
CA THR A 472 -6.94 -7.96 23.46
C THR A 472 -8.28 -7.38 23.05
N LYS A 473 -8.47 -6.09 23.30
CA LYS A 473 -9.67 -5.35 22.92
C LYS A 473 -9.34 -4.52 21.70
N VAL A 474 -10.21 -4.57 20.70
CA VAL A 474 -10.01 -3.87 19.43
C VAL A 474 -11.28 -3.10 19.10
N SER A 475 -11.10 -1.89 18.59
CA SER A 475 -12.17 -0.98 18.25
C SER A 475 -12.21 -0.71 16.75
N TYR A 476 -13.41 -0.50 16.22
CA TYR A 476 -13.65 -0.01 14.87
C TYR A 476 -14.24 1.39 14.93
N ILE A 477 -13.51 2.35 14.38
CA ILE A 477 -13.90 3.75 14.33
C ILE A 477 -14.40 4.08 12.92
N PRO A 478 -15.71 4.33 12.72
CA PRO A 478 -16.20 4.80 11.44
C PRO A 478 -15.61 6.17 11.14
N LEU A 479 -15.13 6.35 9.91
CA LEU A 479 -14.81 7.65 9.37
C LEU A 479 -16.14 8.30 8.96
N ARG A 480 -16.37 9.54 9.39
CA ARG A 480 -17.53 10.28 8.87
C ARG A 480 -17.32 10.43 7.36
N PRO A 481 -18.29 10.05 6.51
CA PRO A 481 -18.24 10.44 5.11
C PRO A 481 -18.13 11.96 5.08
N ASP A 482 -17.20 12.48 4.28
CA ASP A 482 -17.21 13.91 3.99
C ASP A 482 -18.58 14.18 3.35
N THR A 483 -19.37 15.05 3.98
CA THR A 483 -20.79 15.26 3.65
C THR A 483 -20.91 16.12 2.40
N ARG A 484 -20.35 15.65 1.28
CA ARG A 484 -20.54 16.22 -0.06
C ARG A 484 -20.42 15.12 -1.10
N SER A 485 -21.53 14.43 -1.34
CA SER A 485 -21.86 13.92 -2.67
C SER A 485 -23.25 14.43 -3.07
N PRO A 486 -23.47 14.67 -4.37
CA PRO A 486 -24.69 15.31 -4.86
C PRO A 486 -25.87 14.32 -4.82
N THR A 487 -27.01 14.86 -4.39
CA THR A 487 -28.39 14.42 -4.64
C THR A 487 -28.57 13.07 -5.33
N THR A 488 -29.12 12.13 -4.55
CA THR A 488 -29.89 10.96 -5.00
C THR A 488 -30.88 11.34 -6.11
N ILE A 489 -30.81 10.58 -7.21
CA ILE A 489 -31.91 10.42 -8.16
C ILE A 489 -33.02 9.69 -7.39
N ASP A 490 -34.15 10.37 -7.19
CA ASP A 490 -35.35 9.80 -6.60
C ASP A 490 -36.33 9.51 -7.73
N ASP A 491 -36.52 8.23 -8.03
CA ASP A 491 -37.63 7.73 -8.82
C ASP A 491 -38.85 7.65 -7.92
N LYS A 492 -39.81 8.57 -8.10
CA LYS A 492 -41.23 8.28 -7.84
C LYS A 492 -42.16 9.26 -8.56
N ALA A 493 -43.11 8.65 -9.26
CA ALA A 493 -44.17 9.26 -10.04
C ALA A 493 -45.26 9.95 -9.19
N ASP A 494 -45.84 10.99 -9.82
CA ASP A 494 -47.18 11.56 -9.70
C ASP A 494 -47.79 11.88 -8.33
N LEU A 495 -48.06 13.18 -8.11
CA LEU A 495 -49.41 13.74 -7.98
C LEU A 495 -49.39 15.28 -7.97
N SER A 496 -50.17 15.85 -8.90
CA SER A 496 -50.69 17.22 -9.06
C SER A 496 -50.64 18.21 -7.87
N GLU A 497 -50.18 19.44 -8.10
CA GLU A 497 -51.03 20.65 -8.19
C GLU A 497 -50.20 21.93 -8.48
N GLU A 498 -50.61 22.59 -9.56
CA GLU A 498 -50.62 24.02 -9.92
C GLU A 498 -49.68 25.11 -9.34
N LEU A 499 -49.25 25.95 -10.31
CA LEU A 499 -49.00 27.41 -10.30
C LEU A 499 -47.54 27.91 -10.22
N GLY A 500 -47.06 28.43 -11.36
CA GLY A 500 -46.05 29.50 -11.39
C GLY A 500 -45.10 29.50 -12.60
N ILE A 501 -45.54 30.05 -13.74
CA ILE A 501 -44.68 30.39 -14.88
C ILE A 501 -43.67 31.48 -14.48
N ARG A 502 -42.36 31.29 -14.76
CA ARG A 502 -41.45 32.38 -15.19
C ARG A 502 -40.36 31.85 -16.15
N LEU A 503 -40.47 32.26 -17.41
CA LEU A 503 -39.42 32.22 -18.43
C LEU A 503 -38.48 33.42 -18.25
N ALA A 504 -37.16 33.20 -18.39
CA ALA A 504 -36.21 34.24 -18.76
C ALA A 504 -34.99 33.62 -19.45
N ALA A 505 -34.82 33.92 -20.73
CA ALA A 505 -33.58 33.78 -21.48
C ALA A 505 -32.94 35.17 -21.61
N ARG A 506 -31.60 35.26 -21.69
CA ARG A 506 -30.94 36.35 -22.40
C ARG A 506 -29.53 35.98 -22.87
N SER A 507 -29.40 36.08 -24.20
CA SER A 507 -28.27 36.28 -25.12
C SER A 507 -26.87 35.93 -24.65
#